data_AF-A0A3M2G4G7-F1
#
_entry.id   AF-A0A3M2G4G7-F1
#
_cell.length_a   1.000
_cell.length_b   1.000
_cell.length_c   1.000
_cell.angle_alpha   90.00
_cell.angle_beta   90.00
_cell.angle_gamma   90.00
#
_symmetry.space_group_name_H-M   'P 1'
#
loop_
_entity.id
_entity.type
_entity.pdbx_description
1 polymer ?
#
loop_
_entity_poly.entity_id
_entity_poly.type
_entity_poly.pdbx_seq_one_letter_code
_entity_poly.pdbx_strand_id
1 'polypeptide(L)'
;MNILEMLPNIVAMISSLIAIFLLYKLTQKVHGGSLEKMVKLLSIGIFFSVFIHAGFELAEVFGFLSIALLRYVMGGLISIGSICFIIAAWIGLKSFE
;
A
#
# COMPACT_ATOMS: atom_id res chain seq x y z
N MET A 1 -6.49 -21.18 -8.51
CA MET A 1 -6.06 -20.95 -7.13
C MET A 1 -6.86 -21.81 -6.17
N ASN A 2 -6.20 -22.49 -5.23
CA ASN A 2 -6.90 -23.19 -4.15
C ASN A 2 -7.52 -22.19 -3.16
N ILE A 3 -8.51 -22.60 -2.37
CA ILE A 3 -9.15 -21.74 -1.36
C ILE A 3 -8.13 -21.15 -0.35
N LEU A 4 -7.01 -21.87 -0.18
CA LEU A 4 -5.85 -21.49 0.61
C LEU A 4 -5.11 -20.24 0.10
N GLU A 5 -5.26 -19.91 -1.18
CA GLU A 5 -4.63 -18.74 -1.81
C GLU A 5 -5.58 -17.53 -1.88
N MET A 6 -6.90 -17.77 -1.90
CA MET A 6 -7.91 -16.72 -1.82
C MET A 6 -7.99 -16.06 -0.44
N LEU A 7 -8.02 -16.89 0.62
CA LEU A 7 -8.24 -16.41 1.98
C LEU A 7 -7.18 -15.38 2.43
N PRO A 8 -5.87 -15.58 2.18
CA PRO A 8 -4.84 -14.60 2.52
C PRO A 8 -5.03 -13.28 1.78
N ASN A 9 -5.42 -13.30 0.50
CA ASN A 9 -5.65 -12.08 -0.28
C ASN A 9 -6.85 -11.30 0.23
N ILE A 10 -7.95 -11.97 0.60
CA ILE A 10 -9.11 -11.31 1.22
C ILE A 10 -8.71 -10.67 2.55
N VAL A 11 -8.00 -11.41 3.40
CA VAL A 11 -7.52 -10.91 4.70
C VAL A 11 -6.56 -9.74 4.51
N ALA A 12 -5.64 -9.82 3.55
CA ALA A 12 -4.69 -8.75 3.24
C ALA A 12 -5.42 -7.49 2.74
N MET A 13 -6.42 -7.64 1.89
CA MET A 13 -7.23 -6.52 1.38
C MET A 13 -8.03 -5.83 2.50
N ILE A 14 -8.70 -6.60 3.36
CA ILE A 14 -9.46 -6.04 4.49
C ILE A 14 -8.50 -5.38 5.51
N SER A 15 -7.42 -6.06 5.87
CA SER A 15 -6.46 -5.56 6.87
C SER A 15 -5.73 -4.32 6.38
N SER A 16 -5.35 -4.26 5.09
CA SER A 16 -4.73 -3.08 4.50
C SER A 16 -5.70 -1.90 4.45
N LEU A 17 -6.97 -2.12 4.11
CA LEU A 17 -7.99 -1.07 4.15
C LEU A 17 -8.17 -0.49 5.56
N ILE A 18 -8.26 -1.37 6.57
CA ILE A 18 -8.35 -0.96 7.98
C ILE A 18 -7.09 -0.18 8.39
N ALA A 19 -5.91 -0.66 8.01
CA ALA A 19 -4.64 0.00 8.31
C ALA A 19 -4.55 1.39 7.68
N ILE A 20 -4.93 1.55 6.40
CA ILE A 20 -5.01 2.87 5.73
C ILE A 20 -5.89 3.82 6.54
N PHE A 21 -7.08 3.38 6.93
CA PHE A 21 -8.03 4.21 7.66
C PHE A 21 -7.52 4.61 9.05
N LEU A 22 -6.95 3.66 9.80
CA LEU A 22 -6.39 3.93 11.13
C LEU A 22 -5.16 4.83 11.06
N LEU A 23 -4.26 4.62 10.10
CA LEU A 23 -3.07 5.44 9.90
C LEU A 23 -3.46 6.84 9.42
N TYR A 24 -4.45 6.96 8.53
CA TYR A 24 -4.99 8.26 8.15
C TYR A 24 -5.49 9.03 9.40
N LYS A 25 -6.29 8.39 10.26
CA LYS A 25 -6.75 9.01 11.53
C LYS A 25 -5.59 9.33 12.48
N LEU A 26 -4.61 8.45 12.61
CA LEU A 26 -3.44 8.68 13.45
C LEU A 26 -2.65 9.90 12.96
N THR A 27 -2.46 10.02 11.65
CA THR A 27 -1.72 11.13 11.06
C THR A 27 -2.45 12.47 11.16
N GLN A 28 -3.76 12.48 11.37
CA GLN A 28 -4.49 13.71 11.72
C GLN A 28 -4.24 14.16 13.18
N LYS A 29 -3.82 13.25 14.05
CA LYS A 29 -3.53 13.53 15.47
C LYS A 29 -2.06 13.88 15.70
N VAL A 30 -1.15 13.32 14.91
CA VAL A 30 0.27 13.65 14.94
C VAL A 30 0.46 15.05 14.35
N HIS A 31 0.52 16.07 15.20
CA HIS A 31 0.90 17.42 14.82
C HIS A 31 2.42 17.49 14.78
N GLY A 32 3.01 17.44 13.58
CA GLY A 32 4.46 17.32 13.47
C GLY A 32 4.95 17.43 12.04
N GLY A 33 4.74 18.58 11.41
CA GLY A 33 5.37 19.04 10.18
C GLY A 33 5.86 17.94 9.22
N SER A 34 7.17 17.72 9.19
CA SER A 34 7.84 16.79 8.28
C SER A 34 7.70 15.31 8.68
N LEU A 35 7.66 14.99 9.98
CA LEU A 35 7.46 13.63 10.49
C LEU A 35 6.06 13.10 10.15
N GLU A 36 5.04 13.95 10.26
CA GLU A 36 3.66 13.66 9.86
C GLU A 36 3.58 13.33 8.36
N LYS A 37 4.22 14.15 7.52
CA LYS A 37 4.28 13.94 6.07
C LYS A 37 4.99 12.63 5.71
N MET A 38 6.09 12.32 6.39
CA MET A 38 6.82 11.07 6.20
C MET A 38 5.93 9.86 6.53
N VAL A 39 5.30 9.84 7.71
CA VAL A 39 4.44 8.72 8.13
C VAL A 39 3.23 8.57 7.21
N LYS A 40 2.61 9.67 6.76
CA LYS A 40 1.51 9.64 5.78
C LYS A 40 1.94 8.97 4.47
N LEU A 41 3.07 9.40 3.90
CA LEU A 41 3.56 8.88 2.63
C LEU A 41 3.95 7.40 2.71
N LEU A 42 4.62 6.98 3.78
CA LEU A 42 4.96 5.57 4.02
C LEU A 42 3.69 4.72 4.15
N SER A 43 2.75 5.17 4.98
CA SER A 43 1.51 4.44 5.25
C SER A 43 0.65 4.27 4.00
N ILE A 44 0.47 5.36 3.23
CA ILE A 44 -0.26 5.30 1.96
C ILE A 44 0.47 4.38 0.99
N GLY A 45 1.78 4.56 0.77
CA GLY A 45 2.54 3.74 -0.17
C GLY A 45 2.47 2.23 0.12
N ILE A 46 2.72 1.84 1.38
CA ILE A 46 2.72 0.42 1.78
C ILE A 46 1.33 -0.18 1.64
N PHE A 47 0.35 0.36 2.37
CA PHE A 47 -0.93 -0.30 2.50
C PHE A 47 -1.79 -0.16 1.25
N PHE A 48 -1.65 0.92 0.49
CA PHE A 48 -2.30 1.04 -0.81
C PHE A 48 -1.74 0.02 -1.81
N SER A 49 -0.41 -0.16 -1.85
CA SER A 49 0.20 -1.18 -2.72
C SER A 49 -0.28 -2.58 -2.35
N VAL A 50 -0.37 -2.90 -1.05
CA VAL A 50 -0.89 -4.20 -0.57
C VAL A 50 -2.36 -4.37 -0.93
N PHE A 51 -3.18 -3.33 -0.73
CA PHE A 51 -4.61 -3.35 -1.05
C PHE A 51 -4.85 -3.63 -2.54
N ILE A 52 -4.18 -2.86 -3.41
CA ILE A 52 -4.36 -3.02 -4.85
C ILE A 52 -3.79 -4.37 -5.31
N HIS A 53 -2.63 -4.80 -4.80
CA HIS A 53 -2.09 -6.12 -5.14
C HIS A 53 -3.06 -7.25 -4.80
N ALA A 54 -3.58 -7.28 -3.57
CA ALA A 54 -4.53 -8.31 -3.14
C ALA A 54 -5.85 -8.26 -3.91
N GLY A 55 -6.34 -7.07 -4.26
CA GLY A 55 -7.53 -6.89 -5.09
C GLY A 55 -7.34 -7.41 -6.52
N PHE A 56 -6.17 -7.18 -7.11
CA PHE A 56 -5.84 -7.66 -8.46
C PHE A 56 -5.62 -9.18 -8.51
N GLU A 57 -4.99 -9.77 -7.49
CA GLU A 57 -4.92 -11.23 -7.31
C GLU A 57 -6.34 -11.84 -7.23
N LEU A 58 -7.23 -11.24 -6.44
CA LEU A 58 -8.63 -11.69 -6.36
C LEU A 58 -9.36 -11.53 -7.70
N ALA A 59 -9.14 -10.44 -8.42
CA ALA A 59 -9.78 -10.21 -9.71
C ALA A 59 -9.31 -11.22 -10.79
N GLU A 60 -8.05 -11.67 -10.74
CA GLU A 60 -7.55 -12.77 -11.56
C GLU A 60 -8.25 -14.08 -11.23
N VAL A 61 -8.44 -14.40 -9.93
CA VAL A 61 -9.18 -15.59 -9.49
C VAL A 61 -10.60 -15.64 -10.03
N PHE A 62 -11.30 -14.51 -10.07
CA PHE A 62 -12.66 -14.43 -10.61
C PHE A 62 -12.71 -14.35 -12.14
N GLY A 63 -11.56 -14.40 -12.83
CA GLY A 63 -11.45 -14.35 -14.29
C GLY A 63 -11.69 -12.97 -14.89
N PHE A 64 -11.68 -11.90 -14.08
CA PHE A 64 -11.81 -10.53 -14.58
C PHE A 64 -10.53 -10.00 -15.22
N LEU A 65 -9.38 -10.59 -14.92
CA LEU A 65 -8.05 -10.10 -15.32
C LEU A 65 -7.12 -11.25 -15.72
N SER A 66 -6.20 -10.99 -16.66
CA SER A 66 -5.16 -11.95 -17.05
C SER A 66 -3.90 -11.79 -16.22
N ILE A 67 -3.19 -12.90 -15.97
CA ILE A 67 -1.92 -12.96 -15.23
C ILE A 67 -0.87 -11.99 -15.80
N ALA A 68 -0.85 -11.80 -17.12
CA ALA A 68 0.07 -10.88 -17.77
C ALA A 68 -0.20 -9.43 -17.36
N LEU A 69 -1.47 -9.00 -17.37
CA LEU A 69 -1.84 -7.64 -16.97
C LEU A 69 -1.60 -7.41 -15.47
N LEU A 70 -1.92 -8.41 -14.64
CA LEU A 70 -1.66 -8.42 -13.19
C LEU A 70 -0.19 -8.09 -12.89
N ARG A 71 0.75 -8.77 -13.54
CA ARG A 71 2.19 -8.55 -13.34
C ARG A 71 2.64 -7.14 -13.69
N TYR A 72 2.17 -6.59 -14.82
CA TYR A 72 2.51 -5.22 -15.21
C TYR A 72 1.96 -4.18 -14.22
N VAL A 73 0.70 -4.35 -13.79
CA VAL A 73 0.07 -3.45 -12.82
C VAL A 73 0.80 -3.50 -11.47
N MET A 74 1.11 -4.70 -10.98
CA MET A 74 1.88 -4.87 -9.75
C MET A 74 3.25 -4.21 -9.82
N GLY A 75 4.00 -4.42 -10.91
CA GLY A 75 5.30 -3.78 -11.12
C GLY A 75 5.21 -2.25 -11.07
N GLY A 76 4.16 -1.68 -11.69
CA GLY A 76 3.87 -0.25 -11.63
C GLY A 76 3.58 0.25 -10.21
N LEU A 77 2.73 -0.45 -9.48
CA LEU A 77 2.35 -0.07 -8.10
C LEU A 77 3.52 -0.14 -7.13
N ILE A 78 4.35 -1.19 -7.22
CA ILE A 78 5.56 -1.33 -6.40
C ILE A 78 6.55 -0.20 -6.70
N SER A 79 6.68 0.19 -7.98
CA SER A 79 7.53 1.30 -8.38
C SER A 79 7.04 2.62 -7.81
N ILE A 80 5.73 2.88 -7.86
CA ILE A 80 5.11 4.06 -7.23
C ILE A 80 5.33 4.05 -5.71
N GLY A 81 5.09 2.92 -5.05
CA GLY A 81 5.33 2.75 -3.61
C GLY A 81 6.79 3.04 -3.23
N SER A 82 7.72 2.55 -4.04
CA SER A 82 9.16 2.78 -3.85
C SER A 82 9.54 4.26 -4.01
N ILE A 83 8.96 4.97 -4.96
CA ILE A 83 9.12 6.44 -5.09
C ILE A 83 8.57 7.16 -3.86
N CYS A 84 7.39 6.77 -3.38
CA CYS A 84 6.84 7.32 -2.13
C CYS A 84 7.76 7.08 -0.93
N PHE A 85 8.42 5.91 -0.84
CA PHE A 85 9.38 5.62 0.22
C PHE A 85 10.65 6.46 0.12
N ILE A 86 11.17 6.66 -1.09
CA ILE A 86 12.33 7.53 -1.31
C ILE A 86 12.00 8.97 -0.88
N ILE A 87 10.85 9.50 -1.28
CA ILE A 87 10.40 10.85 -0.91
C ILE A 87 10.21 10.95 0.61
N ALA A 88 9.55 9.97 1.23
CA ALA A 88 9.35 9.95 2.67
C ALA A 88 10.68 9.89 3.43
N ALA A 89 11.62 9.05 3.00
CA ALA A 89 12.95 8.95 3.58
C ALA A 89 13.74 10.26 3.45
N TRP A 90 13.66 10.95 2.30
CA TRP A 90 14.26 12.27 2.13
C TRP A 90 13.67 13.27 3.14
N ILE A 91 12.34 13.37 3.22
CA ILE A 91 11.67 14.26 4.19
C ILE A 91 12.12 13.93 5.62
N GLY A 92 12.21 12.64 5.95
CA GLY A 92 12.71 12.16 7.24
C GLY A 92 14.13 12.66 7.53
N LEU A 93 15.07 12.45 6.62
CA LEU A 93 16.47 12.88 6.78
C LEU A 93 16.58 14.39 7.03
N LYS A 94 15.87 15.20 6.23
CA LYS A 94 15.82 16.67 6.38
C LYS A 94 15.16 17.17 7.67
N SER A 95 14.50 16.28 8.42
CA SER A 95 13.86 16.65 9.69
C SER A 95 14.80 16.55 10.88
N PHE A 96 15.92 15.84 10.72
CA PHE A 96 16.94 15.64 11.76
C PHE A 96 18.18 16.52 11.54
N GLU A 97 18.26 17.23 10.41
CA GLU A 97 19.22 18.30 10.11
C GLU A 97 18.63 19.67 10.48
#